data_AF-A0A0H3N0Z4-F1
#
_entry.id   AF-A0A0H3N0Z4-F1
#
_cell.length_a   1.000
_cell.length_b   1.000
_cell.length_c   1.000
_cell.angle_alpha   90.00
_cell.angle_beta   90.00
_cell.angle_gamma   90.00
#
_symmetry.space_group_name_H-M   'P 1'
#
loop_
_entity.id
_entity.type
_entity.pdbx_description
1 polymer ?
#
loop_
_entity_poly.entity_id
_entity_poly.type
_entity_poly.pdbx_seq_one_letter_code
_entity_poly.pdbx_strand_id
1 'polypeptide(L)'
;MASPDLSNAYNGRIDLGSLANNASINRALNDMPTAVDDAGVRPQPPIDLTAAAFFDVDNTLVQGSSAVHFGRGLAARDYFTYRDVLGFIYAQAKFQLLGKENSQDVAAGQRKALAFIEGRSVEQLVALGEEIYDEIIADKIWAGTRQLTQIHLDAGQQVWLITATPYELAATIARRLGLTGALGTVAESVDGIFTGRLVDELLHGVGKAHAVRSLAIREGLNLKRCTAYSDSYNDVPMLSLVGTAVAINPDAQLRSLARERGWEIRDFRTARKAARIGVPSALALGGALAAAVSRRRDRE
;
A
#
# COMPACT_ATOMS: atom_id res chain seq x y z
N MET A 1 29.12 -27.00 -34.52
CA MET A 1 28.41 -26.65 -33.28
C MET A 1 28.85 -25.24 -32.91
N ALA A 2 28.01 -24.25 -33.24
CA ALA A 2 28.26 -22.83 -32.98
C ALA A 2 27.19 -22.36 -31.97
N SER A 3 27.64 -21.70 -30.91
CA SER A 3 26.83 -21.13 -29.84
C SER A 3 25.85 -20.08 -30.39
N PRO A 4 24.61 -19.98 -29.87
CA PRO A 4 23.73 -18.88 -30.24
C PRO A 4 24.15 -17.59 -29.52
N ASP A 5 24.31 -16.56 -30.33
CA ASP A 5 24.58 -15.18 -29.98
C ASP A 5 23.42 -14.59 -29.15
N LEU A 6 23.73 -14.05 -27.97
CA LEU A 6 22.80 -13.44 -27.01
C LEU A 6 22.61 -11.93 -27.24
N SER A 7 22.90 -11.42 -28.43
CA SER A 7 22.95 -9.99 -28.72
C SER A 7 21.60 -9.31 -29.06
N ASN A 8 20.45 -9.96 -28.88
CA ASN A 8 19.15 -9.40 -29.31
C ASN A 8 18.05 -9.30 -28.23
N ALA A 9 18.39 -9.34 -26.94
CA ALA A 9 17.47 -8.95 -25.87
C ALA A 9 17.92 -7.59 -25.32
N TYR A 10 17.02 -6.61 -25.26
CA TYR A 10 17.25 -5.18 -24.94
C TYR A 10 17.58 -4.28 -26.13
N ASN A 11 16.62 -4.15 -27.04
CA ASN A 11 16.49 -2.94 -27.86
C ASN A 11 15.05 -2.38 -27.78
N GLY A 12 14.53 -2.28 -26.55
CA GLY A 12 13.25 -1.62 -26.29
C GLY A 12 13.44 -0.11 -26.27
N ARG A 13 13.18 0.56 -27.39
CA ARG A 13 12.91 2.00 -27.39
C ARG A 13 11.80 2.26 -26.36
N ILE A 14 12.11 3.04 -25.33
CA ILE A 14 11.12 3.56 -24.40
C ILE A 14 10.19 4.47 -25.23
N ASP A 15 8.95 4.05 -25.45
CA ASP A 15 7.94 4.91 -26.05
C ASP A 15 7.52 5.97 -25.03
N LEU A 16 7.99 7.20 -25.25
CA LEU A 16 7.65 8.37 -24.43
C LEU A 16 6.13 8.64 -24.40
N GLY A 17 5.39 8.20 -25.43
CA GLY A 17 3.92 8.27 -25.47
C GLY A 17 3.28 7.37 -24.43
N SER A 18 3.68 6.09 -24.36
CA SER A 18 3.25 5.16 -23.31
C SER A 18 3.66 5.57 -21.89
N LEU A 19 4.83 6.21 -21.72
CA LEU A 19 5.22 6.76 -20.41
C LEU A 19 4.36 7.96 -20.01
N ALA A 20 3.96 8.80 -20.96
CA ALA A 20 3.09 9.94 -20.69
C ALA A 20 1.64 9.52 -20.41
N ASN A 21 1.18 8.40 -20.98
CA ASN A 21 -0.20 7.96 -20.87
C ASN A 21 -0.34 6.80 -19.87
N ASN A 22 -0.30 7.11 -18.57
CA ASN A 22 -0.54 6.16 -17.49
C ASN A 22 -1.89 6.52 -16.83
N ALA A 23 -2.87 5.62 -16.88
CA ALA A 23 -4.21 5.90 -16.36
C ALA A 23 -4.21 6.28 -14.87
N SER A 24 -3.32 5.66 -14.09
CA SER A 24 -3.17 5.95 -12.66
C SER A 24 -2.72 7.38 -12.41
N ILE A 25 -1.73 7.85 -13.18
CA ILE A 25 -1.21 9.22 -13.07
C ILE A 25 -2.25 10.23 -13.52
N ASN A 26 -2.88 9.99 -14.68
CA ASN A 26 -3.92 10.90 -15.17
C ASN A 26 -5.06 11.02 -14.16
N ARG A 27 -5.47 9.91 -13.55
CA ARG A 27 -6.50 9.91 -12.50
C ARG A 27 -6.04 10.63 -11.24
N ALA A 28 -4.82 10.36 -10.77
CA ALA A 28 -4.26 11.01 -9.61
C ALA A 28 -4.18 12.53 -9.77
N LEU A 29 -3.70 13.01 -10.92
CA LEU A 29 -3.57 14.43 -11.22
C LEU A 29 -4.94 15.13 -11.35
N ASN A 30 -5.96 14.45 -11.86
CA ASN A 30 -7.32 14.98 -11.92
C ASN A 30 -7.97 15.11 -10.53
N ASP A 31 -7.59 14.25 -9.58
CA ASP A 31 -8.11 14.25 -8.21
C ASP A 31 -7.29 15.12 -7.25
N MET A 32 -6.16 15.67 -7.70
CA MET A 32 -5.37 16.61 -6.91
C MET A 32 -6.24 17.83 -6.56
N PRO A 33 -6.27 18.26 -5.29
CA PRO A 33 -6.93 19.51 -4.94
C PRO A 33 -6.35 20.63 -5.80
N THR A 34 -7.19 21.37 -6.52
CA THR A 34 -6.78 22.66 -7.07
C THR A 34 -6.34 23.51 -5.89
N ALA A 35 -5.19 24.18 -5.99
CA ALA A 35 -4.70 25.03 -4.91
C ALA A 35 -5.79 26.09 -4.62
N VAL A 36 -6.52 25.88 -3.51
CA VAL A 36 -7.51 26.83 -3.01
C VAL A 36 -6.78 27.79 -2.10
N ASP A 37 -6.93 29.08 -2.37
CA ASP A 37 -6.40 30.16 -1.57
C ASP A 37 -6.87 30.08 -0.10
N ASP A 38 -5.89 30.24 0.78
CA ASP A 38 -5.92 30.82 2.13
C ASP A 38 -6.81 30.19 3.22
N ALA A 39 -6.16 29.49 4.18
CA ALA A 39 -6.56 29.48 5.58
C ALA A 39 -5.42 29.01 6.51
N GLY A 40 -4.72 29.95 7.14
CA GLY A 40 -3.97 29.72 8.38
C GLY A 40 -2.51 29.31 8.20
N VAL A 41 -1.66 30.27 7.83
CA VAL A 41 -0.22 30.07 7.59
C VAL A 41 0.51 29.70 8.90
N ARG A 42 0.60 28.39 9.18
CA ARG A 42 1.85 27.87 9.77
C ARG A 42 2.94 28.06 8.71
N PRO A 43 4.15 28.51 9.08
CA PRO A 43 5.24 28.59 8.11
C PRO A 43 5.47 27.18 7.54
N GLN A 44 5.04 27.01 6.29
CA GLN A 44 5.29 25.80 5.52
C GLN A 44 6.81 25.74 5.29
N PRO A 45 7.46 24.58 5.47
CA PRO A 45 8.85 24.43 5.10
C PRO A 45 9.05 24.82 3.63
N PRO A 46 10.25 25.30 3.23
CA PRO A 46 10.53 25.58 1.83
C PRO A 46 10.21 24.34 0.99
N ILE A 47 9.35 24.50 -0.01
CA ILE A 47 8.88 23.39 -0.84
C ILE A 47 10.06 22.87 -1.67
N ASP A 48 10.36 21.57 -1.57
CA ASP A 48 11.31 20.88 -2.46
C ASP A 48 10.56 20.32 -3.67
N LEU A 49 10.47 21.15 -4.71
CA LEU A 49 9.78 20.82 -5.95
C LEU A 49 10.44 19.68 -6.75
N THR A 50 11.60 19.17 -6.32
CA THR A 50 12.39 18.21 -7.11
C THR A 50 12.58 16.86 -6.43
N ALA A 51 12.04 16.67 -5.22
CA ALA A 51 12.15 15.42 -4.48
C ALA A 51 10.78 14.91 -4.04
N ALA A 52 10.67 13.59 -3.99
CA ALA A 52 9.48 12.91 -3.55
C ALA A 52 9.83 11.63 -2.78
N ALA A 53 8.86 11.14 -2.01
CA ALA A 53 8.91 9.86 -1.36
C ALA A 53 7.79 8.96 -1.86
N PHE A 54 8.16 7.74 -2.29
CA PHE A 54 7.26 6.75 -2.85
C PHE A 54 7.07 5.61 -1.86
N PHE A 55 5.84 5.39 -1.42
CA PHE A 55 5.51 4.36 -0.43
C PHE A 55 4.65 3.28 -1.06
N ASP A 56 5.11 2.04 -1.00
CA ASP A 56 4.18 0.92 -1.12
C ASP A 56 3.18 0.91 0.06
N VAL A 57 2.03 0.25 -0.14
CA VAL A 57 0.93 0.24 0.83
C VAL A 57 0.90 -1.03 1.65
N ASP A 58 0.76 -2.19 1.02
CA ASP A 58 0.49 -3.46 1.71
C ASP A 58 1.75 -3.95 2.43
N ASN A 59 1.65 -4.30 3.72
CA ASN A 59 2.77 -4.60 4.65
C ASN A 59 3.84 -3.51 4.85
N THR A 60 3.89 -2.49 3.98
CA THR A 60 4.77 -1.33 4.06
C THR A 60 4.16 -0.21 4.92
N LEU A 61 3.05 0.38 4.48
CA LEU A 61 2.31 1.42 5.21
C LEU A 61 1.22 0.82 6.10
N VAL A 62 0.48 -0.15 5.56
CA VAL A 62 -0.64 -0.84 6.20
C VAL A 62 -0.21 -2.25 6.61
N GLN A 63 -0.59 -2.70 7.79
CA GLN A 63 -0.34 -4.07 8.25
C GLN A 63 -1.20 -5.07 7.47
N GLY A 64 -0.57 -5.97 6.72
CA GLY A 64 -1.28 -6.92 5.85
C GLY A 64 -1.76 -6.26 4.57
N SER A 65 -2.66 -6.94 3.85
CA SER A 65 -3.20 -6.43 2.59
C SER A 65 -4.40 -5.50 2.80
N SER A 66 -4.30 -4.28 2.29
CA SER A 66 -5.38 -3.30 2.23
C SER A 66 -6.61 -3.82 1.48
N ALA A 67 -6.41 -4.55 0.37
CA ALA A 67 -7.49 -5.17 -0.38
C ALA A 67 -8.25 -6.22 0.45
N VAL A 68 -7.55 -6.99 1.29
CA VAL A 68 -8.19 -7.95 2.21
C VAL A 68 -8.96 -7.23 3.32
N HIS A 69 -8.43 -6.15 3.88
CA HIS A 69 -9.18 -5.34 4.87
C HIS A 69 -10.42 -4.71 4.26
N PHE A 70 -10.31 -4.20 3.04
CA PHE A 70 -11.43 -3.66 2.29
C PHE A 70 -12.49 -4.72 2.00
N GLY A 71 -12.09 -5.89 1.52
CA GLY A 71 -13.00 -7.04 1.35
C GLY A 71 -13.66 -7.48 2.67
N ARG A 72 -12.97 -7.40 3.81
CA ARG A 72 -13.60 -7.69 5.11
C ARG A 72 -14.63 -6.63 5.51
N GLY A 73 -14.32 -5.36 5.31
CA GLY A 73 -15.24 -4.26 5.62
C GLY A 73 -16.52 -4.31 4.78
N LEU A 74 -16.37 -4.66 3.50
CA LEU A 74 -17.50 -4.93 2.60
C LEU A 74 -18.32 -6.16 3.05
N ALA A 75 -17.67 -7.24 3.49
CA ALA A 75 -18.37 -8.44 3.99
C ALA A 75 -19.17 -8.20 5.28
N ALA A 76 -18.68 -7.33 6.16
CA ALA A 76 -19.40 -6.94 7.36
C ALA A 76 -20.67 -6.12 7.09
N ARG A 77 -20.83 -5.60 5.87
CA ARG A 77 -21.96 -4.76 5.43
C ARG A 77 -22.91 -5.49 4.48
N ASP A 78 -22.86 -6.83 4.45
CA ASP A 78 -23.65 -7.68 3.53
C ASP A 78 -23.47 -7.35 2.04
N TYR A 79 -22.36 -6.69 1.66
CA TYR A 79 -22.05 -6.42 0.25
C TYR A 79 -21.62 -7.67 -0.52
N PHE A 80 -21.30 -8.75 0.19
CA PHE A 80 -21.00 -10.05 -0.38
C PHE A 80 -22.17 -11.01 -0.19
N THR A 81 -22.46 -11.81 -1.22
CA THR A 81 -23.27 -12.99 -1.00
C THR A 81 -22.47 -14.02 -0.20
N TYR A 82 -23.15 -14.91 0.52
CA TYR A 82 -22.49 -16.01 1.27
C TYR A 82 -21.50 -16.83 0.41
N ARG A 83 -21.77 -16.93 -0.91
CA ARG A 83 -20.89 -17.61 -1.88
C ARG A 83 -19.59 -16.86 -2.15
N ASP A 84 -19.63 -15.52 -2.17
CA ASP A 84 -18.45 -14.70 -2.41
C ASP A 84 -17.51 -14.73 -1.21
N VAL A 85 -18.06 -14.65 0.01
CA VAL A 85 -17.28 -14.75 1.26
C VAL A 85 -16.54 -16.09 1.34
N LEU A 86 -17.20 -17.20 1.02
CA LEU A 86 -16.57 -18.52 0.96
C LEU A 86 -15.46 -18.58 -0.09
N GLY A 87 -15.65 -17.93 -1.24
CA GLY A 87 -14.62 -17.80 -2.28
C GLY A 87 -13.38 -17.03 -1.81
N PHE A 88 -13.56 -15.94 -1.07
CA PHE A 88 -12.48 -15.16 -0.47
C PHE A 88 -11.73 -15.93 0.62
N ILE A 89 -12.46 -16.62 1.51
CA ILE A 89 -11.85 -17.46 2.56
C ILE A 89 -11.02 -18.59 1.93
N TYR A 90 -11.53 -19.24 0.89
CA TYR A 90 -10.80 -20.27 0.16
C TYR A 90 -9.55 -19.72 -0.52
N ALA A 91 -9.64 -18.57 -1.19
CA ALA A 91 -8.50 -17.91 -1.83
C ALA A 91 -7.42 -17.51 -0.80
N GLN A 92 -7.83 -16.97 0.35
CA GLN A 92 -6.93 -16.60 1.44
C GLN A 92 -6.28 -17.83 2.09
N ALA A 93 -7.03 -18.91 2.30
CA ALA A 93 -6.50 -20.18 2.80
C ALA A 93 -5.50 -20.78 1.81
N LYS A 94 -5.81 -20.76 0.51
CA LYS A 94 -4.91 -21.20 -0.56
C LYS A 94 -3.61 -20.38 -0.57
N PHE A 95 -3.70 -19.05 -0.44
CA PHE A 95 -2.54 -18.16 -0.40
C PHE A 95 -1.62 -18.46 0.78
N GLN A 96 -2.19 -18.64 1.97
CA GLN A 96 -1.41 -18.97 3.17
C GLN A 96 -0.82 -20.40 3.15
N LEU A 97 -1.44 -21.33 2.42
CA LEU A 97 -0.99 -22.72 2.32
C LEU A 97 0.04 -22.95 1.20
N LEU A 98 -0.10 -22.29 0.05
CA LEU A 98 0.76 -22.54 -1.12
C LEU A 98 1.91 -21.53 -1.28
N GLY A 99 1.86 -20.35 -0.64
CA GLY A 99 3.00 -19.44 -0.46
C GLY A 99 3.74 -18.97 -1.72
N LYS A 100 3.25 -19.30 -2.92
CA LYS A 100 3.82 -18.94 -4.21
C LYS A 100 2.74 -18.33 -5.08
N GLU A 101 2.88 -17.04 -5.36
CA GLU A 101 2.10 -16.37 -6.39
C GLU A 101 2.55 -16.88 -7.75
N ASN A 102 1.74 -17.73 -8.39
CA ASN A 102 1.84 -17.93 -9.82
C ASN A 102 1.03 -16.85 -10.53
N SER A 103 1.50 -16.37 -11.68
CA SER A 103 0.81 -15.35 -12.49
C SER A 103 -0.65 -15.69 -12.80
N GLN A 104 -0.96 -16.98 -12.92
CA GLN A 104 -2.33 -17.48 -13.10
C GLN A 104 -3.23 -17.26 -11.88
N ASP A 105 -2.70 -17.37 -10.65
CA ASP A 105 -3.45 -17.15 -9.42
C ASP A 105 -3.73 -15.65 -9.20
N VAL A 106 -2.76 -14.78 -9.52
CA VAL A 106 -2.94 -13.31 -9.50
C VAL A 106 -4.01 -12.89 -10.51
N ALA A 107 -3.91 -13.36 -11.75
CA ALA A 107 -4.90 -13.04 -12.79
C ALA A 107 -6.31 -13.57 -12.45
N ALA A 108 -6.42 -14.74 -11.80
CA ALA A 108 -7.69 -15.28 -11.35
C ALA A 108 -8.30 -14.49 -10.19
N GLY A 109 -7.47 -14.07 -9.22
CA GLY A 109 -7.90 -13.20 -8.12
C GLY A 109 -8.36 -11.84 -8.62
N GLN A 110 -7.61 -11.23 -9.52
CA GLN A 110 -7.95 -9.97 -10.18
C GLN A 110 -9.30 -10.04 -10.90
N ARG A 111 -9.53 -11.06 -11.74
CA ARG A 111 -10.81 -11.22 -12.44
C ARG A 111 -12.00 -11.30 -11.48
N LYS A 112 -11.85 -12.01 -10.36
CA LYS A 112 -12.91 -12.10 -9.34
C LYS A 112 -13.15 -10.76 -8.65
N ALA A 113 -12.09 -10.02 -8.31
CA ALA A 113 -12.22 -8.71 -7.70
C ALA A 113 -12.90 -7.69 -8.64
N LEU A 114 -12.59 -7.74 -9.94
CA LEU A 114 -13.20 -6.86 -10.94
C LEU A 114 -14.66 -7.20 -11.21
N ALA A 115 -14.98 -8.49 -11.35
CA ALA A 115 -16.37 -8.93 -11.50
C ALA A 115 -17.25 -8.54 -10.30
N PHE A 116 -16.66 -8.39 -9.11
CA PHE A 116 -17.39 -7.95 -7.92
C PHE A 116 -17.79 -6.47 -7.96
N ILE A 117 -16.94 -5.61 -8.53
CA ILE A 117 -17.22 -4.18 -8.64
C ILE A 117 -18.01 -3.82 -9.91
N GLU A 118 -18.09 -4.73 -10.88
CA GLU A 118 -18.85 -4.55 -12.12
C GLU A 118 -20.31 -4.13 -11.85
N GLY A 119 -20.76 -3.09 -12.55
CA GLY A 119 -22.11 -2.53 -12.40
C GLY A 119 -22.33 -1.69 -11.14
N ARG A 120 -21.32 -1.52 -10.27
CA ARG A 120 -21.41 -0.68 -9.07
C ARG A 120 -20.95 0.74 -9.34
N SER A 121 -21.52 1.68 -8.59
CA SER A 121 -21.12 3.08 -8.64
C SER A 121 -19.73 3.29 -8.03
N VAL A 122 -18.91 4.09 -8.72
CA VAL A 122 -17.59 4.54 -8.24
C VAL A 122 -17.75 5.33 -6.95
N GLU A 123 -18.74 6.24 -6.88
CA GLU A 123 -19.02 7.07 -5.71
C GLU A 123 -19.38 6.21 -4.49
N GLN A 124 -20.22 5.20 -4.68
CA GLN A 124 -20.57 4.26 -3.61
C GLN A 124 -19.33 3.52 -3.08
N LEU A 125 -18.44 3.07 -3.98
CA LEU A 125 -17.22 2.37 -3.57
C LEU A 125 -16.26 3.29 -2.81
N VAL A 126 -16.16 4.56 -3.22
CA VAL A 126 -15.37 5.58 -2.52
C VAL A 126 -15.94 5.84 -1.12
N ALA A 127 -17.25 6.03 -0.99
CA ALA A 127 -17.90 6.23 0.31
C ALA A 127 -17.65 5.04 1.27
N LEU A 128 -17.77 3.81 0.76
CA LEU A 128 -17.42 2.61 1.53
C LEU A 128 -15.93 2.55 1.88
N GLY A 129 -15.06 2.99 0.97
CA GLY A 129 -13.63 3.14 1.21
C GLY A 129 -13.32 4.05 2.40
N GLU A 130 -14.01 5.19 2.48
CA GLU A 130 -13.88 6.14 3.57
C GLU A 130 -14.32 5.53 4.92
N GLU A 131 -15.47 4.85 4.97
CA GLU A 131 -15.93 4.20 6.20
C GLU A 131 -15.00 3.06 6.65
N ILE A 132 -14.60 2.20 5.71
CA ILE A 132 -13.72 1.06 6.01
C ILE A 132 -12.33 1.54 6.42
N TYR A 133 -11.90 2.70 5.90
CA TYR A 133 -10.69 3.33 6.37
C TYR A 133 -10.77 3.62 7.88
N ASP A 134 -11.83 4.33 8.30
CA ASP A 134 -12.01 4.76 9.68
C ASP A 134 -12.17 3.57 10.65
N GLU A 135 -12.87 2.52 10.23
CA GLU A 135 -13.15 1.36 11.07
C GLU A 135 -12.01 0.34 11.16
N ILE A 136 -11.25 0.17 10.07
CA ILE A 136 -10.31 -0.96 9.94
C ILE A 136 -8.91 -0.48 9.59
N ILE A 137 -8.73 0.30 8.53
CA ILE A 137 -7.40 0.55 7.96
C ILE A 137 -6.59 1.50 8.85
N ALA A 138 -7.21 2.52 9.44
CA ALA A 138 -6.53 3.50 10.30
C ALA A 138 -5.71 2.81 11.42
N ASP A 139 -6.30 1.83 12.09
CA ASP A 139 -5.67 1.05 13.17
C ASP A 139 -4.58 0.07 12.68
N LYS A 140 -4.52 -0.19 11.37
CA LYS A 140 -3.52 -1.06 10.75
C LYS A 140 -2.35 -0.29 10.18
N ILE A 141 -2.36 1.04 10.18
CA ILE A 141 -1.21 1.81 9.71
C ILE A 141 -0.03 1.63 10.66
N TRP A 142 1.15 1.33 10.13
CA TRP A 142 2.37 1.29 10.91
C TRP A 142 2.73 2.70 11.35
N ALA A 143 2.73 2.95 12.66
CA ALA A 143 3.10 4.25 13.22
C ALA A 143 4.50 4.71 12.74
N GLY A 144 5.45 3.77 12.62
CA GLY A 144 6.79 4.06 12.10
C GLY A 144 6.80 4.46 10.62
N THR A 145 5.98 3.84 9.78
CA THR A 145 5.86 4.23 8.36
C THR A 145 5.11 5.56 8.21
N ARG A 146 4.08 5.81 9.03
CA ARG A 146 3.41 7.13 9.09
C ARG A 146 4.35 8.25 9.54
N GLN A 147 5.29 7.96 10.45
CA GLN A 147 6.29 8.94 10.82
C GLN A 147 7.24 9.26 9.65
N LEU A 148 7.61 8.25 8.86
CA LEU A 148 8.41 8.45 7.65
C LEU A 148 7.71 9.35 6.63
N THR A 149 6.41 9.14 6.40
CA THR A 149 5.65 10.03 5.50
C THR A 149 5.67 11.47 6.01
N GLN A 150 5.49 11.67 7.32
CA GLN A 150 5.51 13.00 7.92
C GLN A 150 6.88 13.69 7.79
N ILE A 151 7.99 12.97 7.95
CA ILE A 151 9.35 13.51 7.78
C ILE A 151 9.53 14.10 6.37
N HIS A 152 8.99 13.44 5.34
CA HIS A 152 9.05 13.95 3.97
C HIS A 152 8.16 15.19 3.75
N LEU A 153 6.94 15.18 4.30
CA LEU A 153 6.05 16.34 4.26
C LEU A 153 6.67 17.55 4.98
N ASP A 154 7.26 17.34 6.16
CA ASP A 154 7.94 18.37 6.94
C ASP A 154 9.22 18.89 6.25
N ALA A 155 9.77 18.13 5.29
CA ALA A 155 10.87 18.55 4.43
C ALA A 155 10.39 19.27 3.14
N GLY A 156 9.08 19.50 2.99
CA GLY A 156 8.50 20.14 1.81
C GLY A 156 8.48 19.26 0.56
N GLN A 157 8.64 17.93 0.72
CA GLN A 157 8.69 16.98 -0.40
C GLN A 157 7.30 16.42 -0.73
N GLN A 158 7.12 15.97 -1.97
CA GLN A 158 5.92 15.24 -2.35
C GLN A 158 5.91 13.84 -1.73
N VAL A 159 4.74 13.34 -1.31
CA VAL A 159 4.59 11.98 -0.78
C VAL A 159 3.49 11.24 -1.54
N TRP A 160 3.87 10.16 -2.21
CA TRP A 160 3.00 9.38 -3.08
C TRP A 160 2.89 7.93 -2.63
N LEU A 161 1.69 7.38 -2.64
CA LEU A 161 1.47 5.95 -2.53
C LEU A 161 1.63 5.28 -3.90
N ILE A 162 2.29 4.12 -3.97
CA ILE A 162 2.49 3.36 -5.21
C ILE A 162 2.09 1.89 -4.95
N THR A 163 0.90 1.49 -5.39
CA THR A 163 0.29 0.22 -4.98
C THR A 163 -0.47 -0.51 -6.08
N ALA A 164 -0.53 -1.84 -6.00
CA ALA A 164 -1.39 -2.66 -6.84
C ALA A 164 -2.87 -2.62 -6.40
N THR A 165 -3.17 -2.09 -5.21
CA THR A 165 -4.52 -1.86 -4.69
C THR A 165 -5.33 -0.94 -5.62
N PRO A 166 -6.67 -1.10 -5.70
CA PRO A 166 -7.52 -0.16 -6.45
C PRO A 166 -7.24 1.29 -6.08
N TYR A 167 -7.19 2.13 -7.10
CA TYR A 167 -6.88 3.55 -6.98
C TYR A 167 -7.76 4.27 -5.96
N GLU A 168 -9.06 3.97 -5.92
CA GLU A 168 -10.05 4.63 -5.04
C GLU A 168 -9.64 4.49 -3.57
N LEU A 169 -9.26 3.28 -3.16
CA LEU A 169 -8.83 3.02 -1.79
C LEU A 169 -7.48 3.66 -1.49
N ALA A 170 -6.54 3.62 -2.43
CA ALA A 170 -5.23 4.25 -2.28
C ALA A 170 -5.37 5.78 -2.15
N ALA A 171 -6.23 6.40 -2.94
CA ALA A 171 -6.53 7.83 -2.90
C ALA A 171 -7.21 8.22 -1.57
N THR A 172 -8.15 7.41 -1.06
CA THR A 172 -8.70 7.59 0.29
C THR A 172 -7.61 7.58 1.36
N ILE A 173 -6.70 6.59 1.34
CA ILE A 173 -5.60 6.52 2.32
C ILE A 173 -4.70 7.75 2.21
N ALA A 174 -4.35 8.17 0.99
CA ALA A 174 -3.52 9.35 0.76
C ALA A 174 -4.16 10.63 1.31
N ARG A 175 -5.43 10.88 0.99
CA ARG A 175 -6.18 12.05 1.50
C ARG A 175 -6.25 12.06 3.03
N ARG A 176 -6.61 10.93 3.65
CA ARG A 176 -6.74 10.81 5.11
C ARG A 176 -5.43 11.02 5.86
N LEU A 177 -4.31 10.71 5.21
CA LEU A 177 -2.96 10.93 5.76
C LEU A 177 -2.34 12.28 5.36
N GLY A 178 -3.03 13.10 4.57
CA GLY A 178 -2.50 14.39 4.09
C GLY A 178 -1.29 14.24 3.16
N LEU A 179 -1.23 13.14 2.40
CA LEU A 179 -0.17 12.90 1.41
C LEU A 179 -0.47 13.68 0.12
N THR A 180 0.51 13.75 -0.79
CA THR A 180 0.33 14.39 -2.10
C THR A 180 -0.69 13.63 -2.92
N GLY A 181 -0.57 12.30 -3.03
CA GLY A 181 -1.52 11.50 -3.79
C GLY A 181 -1.20 10.01 -3.80
N ALA A 182 -1.85 9.28 -4.70
CA ALA A 182 -1.65 7.85 -4.86
C ALA A 182 -1.68 7.45 -6.34
N LEU A 183 -0.81 6.52 -6.70
CA LEU A 183 -0.90 5.72 -7.92
C LEU A 183 -1.34 4.31 -7.53
N GLY A 184 -2.51 3.92 -8.00
CA GLY A 184 -3.12 2.61 -7.80
C GLY A 184 -3.54 1.94 -9.11
N THR A 185 -4.00 0.70 -9.04
CA THR A 185 -4.63 0.02 -10.18
C THR A 185 -5.94 0.71 -10.54
N VAL A 186 -6.14 1.04 -11.82
CA VAL A 186 -7.34 1.75 -12.29
C VAL A 186 -8.32 0.78 -12.96
N ALA A 187 -9.47 0.57 -12.32
CA ALA A 187 -10.62 -0.08 -12.94
C ALA A 187 -11.34 0.90 -13.90
N GLU A 188 -11.76 0.39 -15.05
CA GLU A 188 -12.51 1.16 -16.04
C GLU A 188 -13.92 1.45 -15.52
N SER A 189 -14.37 2.69 -15.72
CA SER A 189 -15.74 3.10 -15.44
C SER A 189 -16.29 3.95 -16.59
N VAL A 190 -17.59 3.87 -16.81
CA VAL A 190 -18.35 4.67 -17.78
C VAL A 190 -19.54 5.26 -17.03
N ASP A 191 -19.73 6.57 -17.15
CA ASP A 191 -20.80 7.31 -16.46
C ASP A 191 -20.86 7.05 -14.94
N GLY A 192 -19.68 6.91 -14.31
CA GLY A 192 -19.56 6.65 -12.87
C GLY A 192 -19.85 5.20 -12.45
N ILE A 193 -19.98 4.26 -13.39
CA ILE A 193 -20.24 2.84 -13.13
C ILE A 193 -19.06 1.98 -13.61
N PHE A 194 -18.59 1.07 -12.77
CA PHE A 194 -17.48 0.17 -13.14
C PHE A 194 -17.91 -0.86 -14.21
N THR A 195 -17.03 -1.09 -15.18
CA THR A 195 -17.26 -2.04 -16.29
C THR A 195 -16.74 -3.45 -16.01
N GLY A 196 -16.07 -3.67 -14.87
CA GLY A 196 -15.42 -4.95 -14.56
C GLY A 196 -14.11 -5.18 -15.32
N ARG A 197 -13.58 -4.16 -16.02
CA ARG A 197 -12.28 -4.21 -16.71
C ARG A 197 -11.28 -3.27 -16.04
N LEU A 198 -10.00 -3.43 -16.37
CA LEU A 198 -8.99 -2.42 -16.07
C LEU A 198 -8.81 -1.49 -17.27
N VAL A 199 -8.40 -0.25 -17.00
CA VAL A 199 -7.94 0.67 -18.05
C VAL A 199 -6.57 0.23 -18.57
N ASP A 200 -5.66 -0.13 -17.66
CA ASP A 200 -4.29 -0.60 -17.93
C ASP A 200 -3.98 -1.90 -17.18
N GLU A 201 -2.75 -2.39 -17.22
CA GLU A 201 -2.31 -3.52 -16.38
C GLU A 201 -2.26 -3.16 -14.88
N LEU A 202 -2.18 -4.19 -14.03
CA LEU A 202 -1.98 -4.00 -12.59
C LEU A 202 -0.71 -3.20 -12.31
N LEU A 203 -0.78 -2.27 -11.35
CA LEU A 203 0.36 -1.49 -10.90
C LEU A 203 1.26 -2.31 -9.96
N HIS A 204 1.88 -3.37 -10.50
CA HIS A 204 2.68 -4.34 -9.75
C HIS A 204 4.08 -4.50 -10.37
N GLY A 205 5.09 -4.74 -9.52
CA GLY A 205 6.47 -4.97 -9.93
C GLY A 205 7.01 -3.88 -10.85
N VAL A 206 7.34 -4.24 -12.10
CA VAL A 206 7.85 -3.29 -13.12
C VAL A 206 6.86 -2.16 -13.43
N GLY A 207 5.55 -2.39 -13.31
CA GLY A 207 4.52 -1.37 -13.50
C GLY A 207 4.67 -0.21 -12.51
N LYS A 208 5.03 -0.49 -11.25
CA LYS A 208 5.32 0.55 -10.24
C LYS A 208 6.53 1.38 -10.63
N ALA A 209 7.59 0.74 -11.12
CA ALA A 209 8.80 1.43 -11.57
C ALA A 209 8.50 2.36 -12.77
N HIS A 210 7.69 1.91 -13.73
CA HIS A 210 7.25 2.75 -14.84
C HIS A 210 6.43 3.94 -14.36
N ALA A 211 5.46 3.71 -13.47
CA ALA A 211 4.63 4.79 -12.93
C ALA A 211 5.45 5.84 -12.17
N VAL A 212 6.44 5.44 -11.38
CA VAL A 212 7.36 6.37 -10.71
C VAL A 212 8.18 7.19 -11.72
N ARG A 213 8.69 6.59 -12.80
CA ARG A 213 9.41 7.34 -13.85
C ARG A 213 8.49 8.34 -14.56
N SER A 214 7.29 7.91 -14.92
CA SER A 214 6.29 8.74 -15.59
C SER A 214 5.89 9.92 -14.71
N LEU A 215 5.66 9.68 -13.42
CA LEU A 215 5.35 10.73 -12.46
C LEU A 215 6.53 11.69 -12.30
N ALA A 216 7.76 11.17 -12.21
CA ALA A 216 8.95 12.02 -12.13
C ALA A 216 9.13 12.93 -13.34
N ILE A 217 8.78 12.47 -14.54
CA ILE A 217 8.80 13.31 -15.74
C ILE A 217 7.72 14.39 -15.67
N ARG A 218 6.50 14.02 -15.25
CA ARG A 218 5.34 14.93 -15.14
C ARG A 218 5.56 16.04 -14.11
N GLU A 219 6.08 15.68 -12.95
CA GLU A 219 6.26 16.55 -11.79
C GLU A 219 7.65 17.20 -11.72
N GLY A 220 8.56 16.90 -12.66
CA GLY A 220 9.92 17.45 -12.67
C GLY A 220 10.83 16.92 -11.54
N LEU A 221 10.57 15.71 -11.06
CA LEU A 221 11.29 15.11 -9.94
C LEU A 221 12.67 14.59 -10.37
N ASN A 222 13.69 14.88 -9.55
CA ASN A 222 14.98 14.26 -9.64
C ASN A 222 14.98 12.96 -8.81
N LEU A 223 14.86 11.81 -9.47
CA LEU A 223 14.81 10.51 -8.80
C LEU A 223 16.02 10.25 -7.89
N LYS A 224 17.20 10.82 -8.16
CA LYS A 224 18.37 10.71 -7.26
C LYS A 224 18.21 11.43 -5.93
N ARG A 225 17.24 12.34 -5.81
CA ARG A 225 16.85 13.02 -4.57
C ARG A 225 15.63 12.37 -3.92
N CYS A 226 15.01 11.41 -4.59
CA CYS A 226 13.81 10.76 -4.10
C CYS A 226 14.13 9.55 -3.22
N THR A 227 13.14 9.14 -2.43
CA THR A 227 13.19 7.95 -1.59
C THR A 227 12.07 6.99 -1.94
N ALA A 228 12.32 5.68 -1.85
CA ALA A 228 11.29 4.66 -2.03
C ALA A 228 11.30 3.65 -0.88
N TYR A 229 10.10 3.24 -0.47
CA TYR A 229 9.83 2.35 0.66
C TYR A 229 8.98 1.16 0.22
N SER A 230 9.41 -0.06 0.52
CA SER A 230 8.63 -1.29 0.26
C SER A 230 9.07 -2.47 1.14
N ASP A 231 8.18 -3.45 1.32
CA ASP A 231 8.44 -4.72 1.98
C ASP A 231 8.76 -5.89 1.02
N SER A 232 8.44 -5.73 -0.27
CA SER A 232 8.43 -6.83 -1.22
C SER A 232 9.61 -6.82 -2.18
N TYR A 233 10.16 -8.00 -2.46
CA TYR A 233 11.15 -8.19 -3.52
C TYR A 233 10.61 -7.80 -4.91
N ASN A 234 9.30 -7.86 -5.12
CA ASN A 234 8.68 -7.47 -6.39
C ASN A 234 8.90 -5.98 -6.71
N ASP A 235 9.13 -5.15 -5.68
CA ASP A 235 9.32 -3.70 -5.83
C ASP A 235 10.80 -3.30 -6.01
N VAL A 236 11.72 -4.26 -6.10
CA VAL A 236 13.15 -3.99 -6.38
C VAL A 236 13.37 -3.10 -7.60
N PRO A 237 12.62 -3.24 -8.72
CA PRO A 237 12.72 -2.31 -9.84
C PRO A 237 12.46 -0.86 -9.42
N MET A 238 11.42 -0.59 -8.63
CA MET A 238 11.08 0.75 -8.12
C MET A 238 12.15 1.26 -7.13
N LEU A 239 12.54 0.43 -6.17
CA LEU A 239 13.58 0.75 -5.18
C LEU A 239 14.91 1.09 -5.85
N SER A 240 15.23 0.46 -6.98
CA SER A 240 16.48 0.69 -7.71
C SER A 240 16.49 1.98 -8.55
N LEU A 241 15.35 2.68 -8.69
CA LEU A 241 15.29 3.92 -9.49
C LEU A 241 15.74 5.16 -8.73
N VAL A 242 15.54 5.14 -7.41
CA VAL A 242 15.64 6.32 -6.56
C VAL A 242 17.02 6.44 -5.91
N GLY A 243 17.33 7.62 -5.39
CA GLY A 243 18.59 7.86 -4.69
C GLY A 243 18.68 7.14 -3.34
N THR A 244 17.55 6.96 -2.65
CA THR A 244 17.49 6.27 -1.35
C THR A 244 16.42 5.19 -1.37
N ALA A 245 16.82 3.94 -1.12
CA ALA A 245 15.92 2.81 -0.99
C ALA A 245 15.88 2.32 0.46
N VAL A 246 14.67 2.11 0.98
CA VAL A 246 14.46 1.65 2.36
C VAL A 246 13.52 0.45 2.35
N ALA A 247 14.01 -0.68 2.86
CA ALA A 247 13.25 -1.91 3.02
C ALA A 247 12.47 -1.89 4.34
N ILE A 248 11.14 -1.82 4.26
CA ILE A 248 10.23 -1.76 5.41
C ILE A 248 9.63 -3.14 5.65
N ASN A 249 9.77 -3.69 6.85
CA ASN A 249 9.25 -5.02 7.20
C ASN A 249 9.57 -6.11 6.15
N PRO A 250 10.78 -6.16 5.55
CA PRO A 250 10.97 -6.86 4.29
C PRO A 250 10.72 -8.37 4.40
N ASP A 251 10.28 -8.94 3.27
CA ASP A 251 10.33 -10.37 3.02
C ASP A 251 11.78 -10.90 3.04
N ALA A 252 11.95 -12.22 2.96
CA ALA A 252 13.26 -12.84 3.06
C ALA A 252 14.20 -12.46 1.89
N GLN A 253 13.67 -12.34 0.67
CA GLN A 253 14.44 -12.04 -0.52
C GLN A 253 14.86 -10.57 -0.54
N LEU A 254 13.94 -9.65 -0.29
CA LEU A 254 14.24 -8.21 -0.18
C LEU A 254 15.20 -7.94 0.97
N ARG A 255 15.06 -8.63 2.12
CA ARG A 255 16.01 -8.49 3.23
C ARG A 255 17.44 -8.89 2.83
N SER A 256 17.58 -9.99 2.09
CA SER A 256 18.90 -10.45 1.61
C SER A 256 19.51 -9.40 0.68
N LEU A 257 18.73 -8.95 -0.30
CA LEU A 257 19.19 -7.95 -1.28
C LEU A 257 19.50 -6.60 -0.63
N ALA A 258 18.68 -6.15 0.32
CA ALA A 258 18.90 -4.90 1.03
C ALA A 258 20.23 -4.93 1.82
N ARG A 259 20.57 -6.06 2.44
CA ARG A 259 21.87 -6.24 3.10
C ARG A 259 23.03 -6.22 2.11
N GLU A 260 22.89 -6.89 0.97
CA GLU A 260 23.90 -6.90 -0.09
C GLU A 260 24.15 -5.50 -0.67
N ARG A 261 23.09 -4.72 -0.90
CA ARG A 261 23.15 -3.38 -1.48
C ARG A 261 23.36 -2.25 -0.47
N GLY A 262 23.42 -2.57 0.83
CA GLY A 262 23.51 -1.57 1.90
C GLY A 262 22.26 -0.68 2.03
N TRP A 263 21.10 -1.15 1.58
CA TRP A 263 19.83 -0.43 1.78
C TRP A 263 19.41 -0.47 3.24
N GLU A 264 18.82 0.63 3.71
CA GLU A 264 18.32 0.71 5.09
C GLU A 264 17.19 -0.29 5.28
N ILE A 265 17.18 -0.98 6.42
CA ILE A 265 16.11 -1.91 6.80
C ILE A 265 15.44 -1.41 8.08
N ARG A 266 14.12 -1.19 8.04
CA ARG A 266 13.30 -0.92 9.23
C ARG A 266 12.26 -2.01 9.42
N ASP A 267 12.31 -2.71 10.56
CA ASP A 267 11.36 -3.78 10.87
C ASP A 267 10.51 -3.42 12.10
N PHE A 268 9.31 -2.88 11.84
CA PHE A 268 8.36 -2.45 12.87
C PHE A 268 7.61 -3.62 13.52
N ARG A 269 7.69 -4.83 12.95
CA ARG A 269 7.10 -6.05 13.54
C ARG A 269 7.79 -6.42 14.85
N THR A 270 9.10 -6.15 14.95
CA THR A 270 9.93 -6.51 16.11
C THR A 270 9.61 -5.64 17.33
N ALA A 271 9.48 -4.32 17.14
CA ALA A 271 9.11 -3.39 18.21
C ALA A 271 7.75 -3.76 18.84
N ARG A 272 6.79 -4.20 18.02
CA ARG A 272 5.49 -4.68 18.51
C ARG A 272 5.57 -5.98 19.29
N LYS A 273 6.41 -6.93 18.85
CA LYS A 273 6.65 -8.19 19.59
C LYS A 273 7.25 -7.89 20.96
N ALA A 274 8.25 -7.01 21.01
CA ALA A 274 8.87 -6.56 22.26
C ALA A 274 7.86 -5.86 23.18
N ALA A 275 7.02 -4.97 22.63
CA ALA A 275 5.96 -4.30 23.39
C ALA A 275 4.94 -5.31 23.97
N ARG A 276 4.47 -6.30 23.19
CA ARG A 276 3.52 -7.33 23.69
C ARG A 276 4.11 -8.23 24.77
N ILE A 277 5.41 -8.55 24.68
CA ILE A 277 6.11 -9.35 25.70
C ILE A 277 6.40 -8.49 26.95
N GLY A 278 6.60 -7.18 26.76
CA GLY A 278 6.89 -6.21 27.81
C GLY A 278 5.67 -5.59 28.50
N VAL A 279 4.42 -5.82 28.03
CA VAL A 279 3.23 -5.48 28.83
C VAL A 279 3.22 -6.45 30.02
N PRO A 280 3.43 -5.97 31.26
CA PRO A 280 3.28 -6.83 32.42
C PRO A 280 1.82 -7.26 32.45
N SER A 281 1.58 -8.55 32.70
CA SER A 281 0.28 -9.14 33.00
C SER A 281 -0.28 -8.56 34.33
N ALA A 282 -0.42 -7.25 34.46
CA ALA A 282 -0.90 -6.58 35.67
C ALA A 282 -2.37 -6.92 35.97
N LEU A 283 -3.10 -7.46 35.00
CA LEU A 283 -4.45 -8.01 35.19
C LEU A 283 -4.48 -9.45 35.73
N ALA A 284 -3.37 -10.19 35.70
CA ALA A 284 -3.33 -11.57 36.21
C ALA A 284 -3.00 -11.66 37.72
N LEU A 285 -2.43 -10.61 38.31
CA LEU A 285 -2.05 -10.60 39.74
C LEU A 285 -3.12 -9.97 40.66
N GLY A 286 -4.09 -9.23 40.11
CA GLY A 286 -5.18 -8.65 40.91
C GLY A 286 -6.22 -9.67 41.38
N GLY A 287 -6.49 -10.73 40.60
CA GLY A 287 -7.48 -11.76 40.93
C GLY A 287 -7.02 -12.75 41.98
N ALA A 288 -5.71 -13.01 42.09
CA ALA A 288 -5.16 -13.99 43.02
C ALA A 288 -5.11 -13.48 44.48
N LEU A 289 -4.95 -12.18 44.70
CA LEU A 289 -4.95 -11.61 46.06
C LEU A 289 -6.34 -11.48 46.67
N ALA A 290 -7.39 -11.25 45.85
CA ALA A 290 -8.76 -11.15 46.36
C ALA A 290 -9.29 -12.49 46.93
N ALA A 291 -8.87 -13.62 46.36
CA ALA A 291 -9.29 -14.95 46.82
C ALA A 291 -8.60 -15.40 48.13
N ALA A 292 -7.41 -14.86 48.44
CA ALA A 292 -6.67 -15.23 49.65
C ALA A 292 -7.20 -14.53 50.92
N VAL A 293 -7.79 -13.34 50.79
CA VAL A 293 -8.31 -12.56 51.93
C VAL A 293 -9.71 -13.02 52.35
N SER A 294 -10.51 -13.59 51.44
CA SER A 294 -11.87 -14.07 51.73
C SER A 294 -11.91 -15.35 52.60
N ARG A 295 -10.87 -16.20 52.57
CA ARG A 295 -10.90 -17.51 53.26
C ARG A 295 -10.49 -17.50 54.74
N ARG A 296 -10.10 -16.34 55.29
CA ARG A 296 -9.66 -16.22 56.69
C ARG A 296 -10.74 -15.70 57.65
N ARG A 297 -11.97 -15.45 57.18
CA ARG A 297 -13.02 -14.83 57.99
C ARG A 297 -14.16 -15.77 58.45
N ASP A 298 -14.13 -17.04 58.06
CA ASP A 298 -15.18 -18.04 58.38
C ASP A 298 -14.69 -19.13 59.36
N ARG A 299 -13.75 -18.82 60.25
CA ARG A 299 -13.35 -19.70 61.35
C ARG A 299 -13.19 -18.92 62.66
N GLU A 300 -14.30 -18.40 63.17
CA GLU A 300 -14.55 -18.17 64.61
C GLU A 300 -16.02 -18.50 64.90
#